data_AF-A0A7W6E9Q0-F1
#
_entry.id   AF-A0A7W6E9Q0-F1
#
_cell.length_a   1.000
_cell.length_b   1.000
_cell.length_c   1.000
_cell.angle_alpha   90.00
_cell.angle_beta   90.00
_cell.angle_gamma   90.00
#
_symmetry.space_group_name_H-M   'P 1'
#
loop_
_entity.id
_entity.type
_entity.pdbx_description
1 polymer ?
#
loop_
_entity_poly.entity_id
_entity_poly.type
_entity_poly.pdbx_seq_one_letter_code
_entity_poly.pdbx_strand_id
1 'polypeptide(L)'
;MIKSLIRAGLVAGLALTSVAPSMAQSLEIGPNGVRVRPDDDRRGPPPPPGYDGPRDYRDGPPPPRREIGEREAARIARSEGMREVDDVYRQRRSIRVEGADRRGRDMTVIIDSRSGDVIDVR
;
A
#
# COMPACT_ATOMS: atom_id res chain seq x y z
N MET A 1 -18.18 27.54 -56.48
CA MET A 1 -16.89 27.99 -57.06
C MET A 1 -15.78 27.73 -56.04
N ILE A 2 -14.97 26.72 -56.32
CA ILE A 2 -13.80 26.29 -55.54
C ILE A 2 -12.56 26.89 -56.20
N LYS A 3 -11.65 27.49 -55.42
CA LYS A 3 -10.20 27.66 -55.69
C LYS A 3 -9.56 28.26 -54.44
N SER A 4 -8.90 27.44 -53.62
CA SER A 4 -7.46 27.07 -53.71
C SER A 4 -6.58 28.07 -52.96
N LEU A 5 -6.00 27.65 -51.83
CA LEU A 5 -4.54 27.64 -51.60
C LEU A 5 -4.21 27.06 -50.23
N ILE A 6 -4.06 25.74 -50.21
CA ILE A 6 -3.31 25.02 -49.18
C ILE A 6 -1.83 25.27 -49.46
N ARG A 7 -1.14 25.97 -48.55
CA ARG A 7 0.32 25.93 -48.34
C ARG A 7 0.53 26.04 -46.83
N ALA A 8 0.61 24.92 -46.12
CA ALA A 8 1.89 24.29 -45.75
C ALA A 8 2.83 25.26 -45.00
N GLY A 9 2.42 25.69 -43.80
CA GLY A 9 3.32 26.24 -42.78
C GLY A 9 3.66 25.13 -41.78
N LEU A 10 4.76 24.44 -42.06
CA LEU A 10 5.31 23.36 -41.26
C LEU A 10 5.85 23.91 -39.92
N VAL A 11 5.46 23.29 -38.81
CA VAL A 11 6.18 23.24 -37.52
C VAL A 11 6.24 24.53 -36.68
N ALA A 12 5.45 24.57 -35.59
CA ALA A 12 5.94 24.95 -34.25
C ALA A 12 4.85 24.71 -33.19
N GLY A 13 5.13 23.84 -32.21
CA GLY A 13 4.52 23.98 -30.87
C GLY A 13 3.45 22.97 -30.46
N LEU A 14 3.58 21.70 -30.82
CA LEU A 14 3.07 20.63 -29.95
C LEU A 14 4.04 20.50 -28.76
N ALA A 15 3.47 20.40 -27.54
CA ALA A 15 4.12 20.26 -26.22
C ALA A 15 4.37 21.63 -25.53
N LEU A 16 3.98 21.91 -24.28
CA LEU A 16 4.15 21.14 -23.04
C LEU A 16 3.18 21.71 -21.95
N THR A 17 2.23 20.92 -21.45
CA THR A 17 2.23 20.28 -20.12
C THR A 17 2.05 21.22 -18.90
N SER A 18 0.89 21.06 -18.25
CA SER A 18 0.68 21.12 -16.79
C SER A 18 1.46 22.16 -15.97
N VAL A 19 0.78 23.22 -15.53
CA VAL A 19 1.19 23.95 -14.32
C VAL A 19 0.95 23.02 -13.13
N ALA A 20 1.97 22.25 -12.75
CA ALA A 20 1.96 21.46 -11.52
C ALA A 20 2.01 22.42 -10.32
N PRO A 21 1.25 22.14 -9.23
CA PRO A 21 1.30 22.97 -8.03
C PRO A 21 2.72 22.95 -7.49
N SER A 22 3.33 24.12 -7.33
CA SER A 22 4.61 24.27 -6.65
C SER A 22 4.41 24.00 -5.15
N MET A 23 4.50 22.74 -4.75
CA MET A 23 4.72 22.42 -3.34
C MET A 23 6.12 22.90 -2.99
N ALA A 24 6.22 23.97 -2.20
CA ALA A 24 7.48 24.42 -1.64
C ALA A 24 7.95 23.41 -0.58
N GLN A 25 8.45 22.26 -1.05
CA GLN A 25 9.08 21.24 -0.22
C GLN A 25 10.37 21.84 0.32
N SER A 26 10.43 22.08 1.62
CA SER A 26 11.63 22.64 2.25
C SER A 26 12.76 21.59 2.22
N LEU A 27 13.75 21.84 1.35
CA LEU A 27 15.00 21.08 1.28
C LEU A 27 15.95 21.59 2.38
N GLU A 28 16.32 20.72 3.31
CA GLU A 28 17.37 21.03 4.29
C GLU A 28 18.70 20.46 3.78
N ILE A 29 19.71 21.32 3.61
CA ILE A 29 21.04 20.95 3.11
C ILE A 29 22.01 20.97 4.28
N GLY A 30 22.53 19.80 4.67
CA GLY A 30 23.51 19.65 5.75
C GLY A 30 24.66 18.70 5.41
N PRO A 31 25.62 18.49 6.33
CA PRO A 31 26.83 17.67 6.09
C PRO A 31 26.55 16.21 5.70
N ASN A 32 25.34 15.72 5.99
CA ASN A 32 24.87 14.39 5.65
C ASN A 32 24.01 14.35 4.37
N GLY A 33 24.16 15.35 3.49
CA GLY A 33 23.45 15.45 2.21
C GLY A 33 22.10 16.18 2.28
N VAL A 34 21.37 16.13 1.17
CA VAL A 34 20.08 16.81 0.97
C VAL A 34 18.94 15.94 1.49
N ARG A 35 18.07 16.47 2.36
CA ARG A 35 16.90 15.76 2.88
C ARG A 35 15.63 16.57 2.62
N VAL A 36 14.58 15.89 2.15
CA VAL A 36 13.22 16.44 2.06
C VAL A 36 12.57 16.23 3.43
N ARG A 37 12.20 17.32 4.10
CA ARG A 37 11.52 17.25 5.41
C ARG A 37 10.02 17.10 5.15
N PRO A 38 9.38 15.97 5.49
CA PRO A 38 7.93 15.87 5.39
C PRO A 38 7.29 16.76 6.45
N ASP A 39 6.28 17.53 6.04
CA ASP A 39 5.48 18.35 6.95
C ASP A 39 4.80 17.45 7.98
N ASP A 40 5.22 17.62 9.23
CA ASP A 40 4.94 16.75 10.37
C ASP A 40 3.57 17.09 11.00
N ASP A 41 2.59 17.47 10.16
CA ASP A 41 1.25 17.93 10.56
C ASP A 41 0.32 16.79 11.02
N ARG A 42 0.86 15.58 11.27
CA ARG A 42 0.16 14.45 11.88
C ARG A 42 0.59 14.18 13.33
N ARG A 43 1.06 15.21 14.05
CA ARG A 43 1.22 15.11 15.51
C ARG A 43 -0.17 15.09 16.14
N GLY A 44 -0.65 13.89 16.44
CA GLY A 44 -1.77 13.69 17.36
C GLY A 44 -1.50 14.36 18.72
N PRO A 45 -2.52 14.47 19.59
CA PRO A 45 -2.39 15.13 20.88
C PRO A 45 -1.17 14.61 21.67
N PRO A 46 -0.47 15.48 22.40
CA PRO A 46 0.69 15.08 23.19
C PRO A 46 0.30 13.96 24.16
N PRO A 47 1.17 12.96 24.37
CA PRO A 47 0.87 11.87 25.29
C PRO A 47 0.63 12.43 26.71
N PRO A 48 -0.23 11.78 27.52
CA PRO A 48 -0.55 12.25 28.87
C PRO A 48 0.72 12.32 29.76
N PRO A 49 0.77 13.23 30.76
CA PRO A 49 1.91 13.36 31.66
C PRO A 49 2.19 12.04 32.40
N GLY A 50 3.44 11.55 32.35
CA GLY A 50 3.84 10.24 32.89
C GLY A 50 3.92 9.12 31.86
N TYR A 51 3.71 9.42 30.58
CA TYR A 51 3.98 8.49 29.49
C TYR A 51 5.49 8.49 29.18
N ASP A 52 6.20 7.47 29.67
CA ASP A 52 7.52 7.11 29.13
C ASP A 52 7.32 6.71 27.67
N GLY A 53 7.70 7.60 26.74
CA GLY A 53 7.51 7.40 25.31
C GLY A 53 8.08 6.05 24.82
N PRO A 54 7.70 5.58 23.62
CA PRO A 54 8.16 4.30 23.10
C PRO A 54 9.69 4.29 23.11
N ARG A 55 10.28 3.45 23.98
CA ARG A 55 11.71 3.19 24.01
C ARG A 55 12.16 2.90 22.59
N ASP A 56 13.19 3.58 22.15
CA ASP A 56 13.73 3.54 20.79
C ASP A 56 13.70 2.12 20.20
N TYR A 57 12.69 1.81 19.40
CA TYR A 57 12.59 0.58 18.59
C TYR A 57 13.58 0.61 17.41
N ARG A 58 14.70 1.32 17.54
CA ARG A 58 15.70 1.47 16.48
C ARG A 58 16.76 0.35 16.51
N ASP A 59 16.94 -0.31 17.65
CA ASP A 59 17.99 -1.32 17.88
C ASP A 59 17.48 -2.65 18.49
N GLY A 60 16.17 -2.91 18.41
CA GLY A 60 15.63 -4.24 18.74
C GLY A 60 15.75 -5.19 17.55
N PRO A 61 16.00 -6.51 17.75
CA PRO A 61 15.78 -7.49 16.70
C PRO A 61 14.38 -7.23 16.09
N PRO A 62 14.22 -7.26 14.75
CA PRO A 62 12.90 -7.11 14.15
C PRO A 62 11.93 -8.04 14.89
N PRO A 63 10.72 -7.58 15.23
CA PRO A 63 9.77 -8.42 15.95
C PRO A 63 9.73 -9.76 15.22
N PRO A 64 9.76 -10.89 15.95
CA PRO A 64 9.73 -12.20 15.32
C PRO A 64 8.60 -12.16 14.30
N ARG A 65 8.89 -12.53 13.03
CA ARG A 65 7.88 -12.53 11.96
C ARG A 65 6.69 -13.27 12.53
N ARG A 66 5.66 -12.53 12.95
CA ARG A 66 4.52 -13.12 13.63
C ARG A 66 3.92 -14.03 12.58
N GLU A 67 3.73 -15.30 12.94
CA GLU A 67 2.94 -16.20 12.12
C GLU A 67 1.68 -15.47 11.68
N ILE A 68 1.29 -15.70 10.43
CA ILE A 68 0.19 -15.00 9.78
C ILE A 68 -1.02 -15.00 10.72
N GLY A 69 -1.51 -13.81 11.05
CA GLY A 69 -2.72 -13.65 11.86
C GLY A 69 -3.96 -13.93 11.03
N GLU A 70 -5.09 -14.21 11.67
CA GLU A 70 -6.38 -14.40 10.96
C GLU A 70 -6.75 -13.19 10.10
N ARG A 71 -6.49 -11.96 10.60
CA ARG A 71 -6.72 -10.73 9.83
C ARG A 71 -5.85 -10.61 8.59
N GLU A 72 -4.64 -11.15 8.65
CA GLU A 72 -3.70 -11.14 7.53
C GLU A 72 -4.07 -12.21 6.52
N ALA A 73 -4.42 -13.42 6.98
CA ALA A 73 -4.99 -14.47 6.14
C ALA A 73 -6.25 -14.01 5.41
N ALA A 74 -7.17 -13.33 6.09
CA ALA A 74 -8.36 -12.74 5.48
C ALA A 74 -8.02 -11.67 4.43
N ARG A 75 -6.94 -10.90 4.63
CA ARG A 75 -6.48 -9.89 3.66
C ARG A 75 -5.89 -10.54 2.41
N ILE A 76 -5.10 -11.60 2.60
CA ILE A 76 -4.55 -12.41 1.50
C ILE A 76 -5.69 -13.05 0.71
N ALA A 77 -6.64 -13.71 1.38
CA ALA A 77 -7.81 -14.30 0.73
C ALA A 77 -8.63 -13.26 -0.07
N ARG A 78 -8.81 -12.05 0.46
CA ARG A 78 -9.44 -10.95 -0.29
C ARG A 78 -8.66 -10.50 -1.52
N SER A 79 -7.34 -10.59 -1.47
CA SER A 79 -6.47 -10.28 -2.61
C SER A 79 -6.60 -11.33 -3.71
N GLU A 80 -6.88 -12.59 -3.35
CA GLU A 80 -7.18 -13.69 -4.28
C GLU A 80 -8.59 -13.67 -4.87
N GLY A 81 -9.46 -12.75 -4.42
CA GLY A 81 -10.79 -12.55 -5.00
C GLY A 81 -11.96 -12.82 -4.05
N MET A 82 -11.69 -13.25 -2.82
CA MET A 82 -12.71 -13.42 -1.78
C MET A 82 -13.31 -12.07 -1.40
N ARG A 83 -14.65 -11.99 -1.30
CA ARG A 83 -15.37 -10.77 -0.94
C ARG A 83 -15.86 -10.81 0.50
N GLU A 84 -16.47 -11.94 0.85
CA GLU A 84 -17.01 -12.24 2.16
C GLU A 84 -16.17 -13.35 2.78
N VAL A 85 -15.84 -13.20 4.06
CA VAL A 85 -15.06 -14.18 4.83
C VAL A 85 -16.01 -14.71 5.87
N ASP A 86 -16.27 -16.00 5.82
CA ASP A 86 -17.21 -16.67 6.72
C ASP A 86 -16.46 -17.21 7.93
N ASP A 87 -15.43 -18.03 7.65
CA ASP A 87 -14.66 -18.72 8.68
C ASP A 87 -13.17 -18.72 8.39
N VAL A 88 -12.37 -18.75 9.46
CA VAL A 88 -10.91 -18.86 9.40
C VAL A 88 -10.44 -19.99 10.30
N TYR A 89 -9.96 -21.07 9.70
CA TYR A 89 -9.47 -22.24 10.41
C TYR A 89 -7.94 -22.26 10.43
N ARG A 90 -7.37 -22.08 11.62
CA ARG A 90 -5.92 -22.20 11.83
C ARG A 90 -5.54 -23.66 12.02
N GLN A 91 -4.64 -24.15 11.17
CA GLN A 91 -3.92 -25.41 11.35
C GLN A 91 -2.46 -25.14 11.72
N ARG A 92 -1.70 -26.21 12.04
CA ARG A 92 -0.31 -26.09 12.49
C ARG A 92 0.62 -25.37 11.50
N ARG A 93 0.39 -25.52 10.20
CA ARG A 93 1.26 -24.97 9.14
C ARG A 93 0.50 -24.18 8.08
N SER A 94 -0.82 -24.15 8.18
CA SER A 94 -1.67 -23.50 7.19
C SER A 94 -2.85 -22.85 7.86
N ILE A 95 -3.41 -21.86 7.17
CA ILE A 95 -4.65 -21.21 7.52
C ILE A 95 -5.59 -21.41 6.35
N ARG A 96 -6.75 -22.00 6.61
CA ARG A 96 -7.83 -22.09 5.62
C ARG A 96 -8.78 -20.95 5.86
N VAL A 97 -9.09 -20.20 4.82
CA VAL A 97 -10.11 -19.16 4.83
C VAL A 97 -11.24 -19.63 3.93
N GLU A 98 -12.46 -19.69 4.47
CA GLU A 98 -13.67 -20.06 3.75
C GLU A 98 -14.54 -18.80 3.59
N GLY A 99 -15.21 -18.68 2.45
CA GLY A 99 -15.97 -17.49 2.12
C GLY A 99 -16.59 -17.55 0.73
N ALA A 100 -16.99 -16.38 0.23
CA ALA A 100 -17.59 -16.25 -1.09
C ALA A 100 -16.89 -15.19 -1.95
N ASP A 101 -16.86 -15.43 -3.26
CA ASP A 101 -16.37 -14.48 -4.25
C ASP A 101 -17.40 -13.36 -4.55
N ARG A 102 -17.08 -12.47 -5.49
CA ARG A 102 -17.97 -11.35 -5.87
C ARG A 102 -19.30 -11.79 -6.48
N ARG A 103 -19.43 -13.04 -6.91
CA ARG A 103 -20.63 -13.63 -7.50
C ARG A 103 -21.40 -14.47 -6.48
N GLY A 104 -20.96 -14.52 -5.23
CA GLY A 104 -21.55 -15.35 -4.19
C GLY A 104 -21.24 -16.85 -4.36
N ARG A 105 -20.18 -17.20 -5.11
CA ARG A 105 -19.73 -18.59 -5.19
C ARG A 105 -18.79 -18.89 -4.06
N ASP A 106 -18.93 -20.07 -3.49
CA ASP A 106 -18.03 -20.58 -2.45
C ASP A 106 -16.59 -20.54 -2.95
N MET A 107 -15.71 -20.07 -2.08
CA MET A 107 -14.29 -19.93 -2.33
C MET A 107 -13.53 -20.32 -1.06
N THR A 108 -12.49 -21.12 -1.22
CA THR A 108 -11.58 -21.51 -0.14
C THR A 108 -10.15 -21.16 -0.51
N VAL A 109 -9.45 -20.45 0.38
CA VAL A 109 -8.04 -20.11 0.20
C VAL A 109 -7.23 -20.78 1.31
N ILE A 110 -6.21 -21.55 0.93
CA ILE A 110 -5.29 -22.19 1.86
C ILE A 110 -3.96 -21.43 1.81
N ILE A 111 -3.49 -20.99 2.96
CA ILE A 111 -2.35 -20.08 3.10
C ILE A 111 -1.32 -20.72 4.04
N ASP A 112 -0.04 -20.64 3.73
CA ASP A 112 1.04 -21.06 4.64
C ASP A 112 1.13 -20.10 5.84
N SER A 113 1.08 -20.65 7.06
CA SER A 113 0.97 -19.82 8.27
C SER A 113 2.26 -19.08 8.64
N ARG A 114 3.40 -19.41 8.01
CA ARG A 114 4.71 -18.81 8.30
C ARG A 114 5.08 -17.71 7.30
N SER A 115 4.81 -17.96 6.03
CA SER A 115 5.19 -17.09 4.91
C SER A 115 4.06 -16.18 4.46
N GLY A 116 2.80 -16.64 4.56
CA GLY A 116 1.66 -15.98 3.93
C GLY A 116 1.46 -16.37 2.47
N ASP A 117 2.23 -17.33 1.97
CA ASP A 117 2.12 -17.80 0.60
C ASP A 117 0.79 -18.56 0.41
N VAL A 118 0.13 -18.31 -0.72
CA VAL A 118 -1.09 -19.03 -1.10
C VAL A 118 -0.70 -20.41 -1.62
N ILE A 119 -1.16 -21.44 -0.91
CA ILE A 119 -0.92 -22.85 -1.24
C ILE A 119 -1.94 -23.31 -2.28
N ASP A 120 -3.20 -22.93 -2.11
CA ASP A 120 -4.30 -23.42 -2.94
C ASP A 120 -5.50 -22.47 -2.92
N VAL A 121 -6.24 -22.40 -4.03
CA VAL A 121 -7.47 -21.62 -4.20
C VAL A 121 -8.52 -22.49 -4.89
N ARG A 122 -9.69 -22.62 -4.28
CA ARG A 122 -10.78 -23.49 -4.71
C ARG A 122 -12.08 -22.73 -4.77
#